data_AF-A0A2E5JKG0-F1
#
_entry.id   AF-A0A2E5JKG0-F1
#
_cell.length_a   1.000
_cell.length_b   1.000
_cell.length_c   1.000
_cell.angle_alpha   90.00
_cell.angle_beta   90.00
_cell.angle_gamma   90.00
#
_symmetry.space_group_name_H-M   'P 1'
#
loop_
_entity.id
_entity.type
_entity.pdbx_description
1 polymer ?
#
loop_
_entity_poly.entity_id
_entity_poly.type
_entity_poly.pdbx_seq_one_letter_code
_entity_poly.pdbx_strand_id
1 'polypeptide(L)'
;MKLTKLIIFMTFLTLSSGAFADDHGEHKQGRFKKAMEALELNQEQLESIKEFRKAQKGKKTEHFKKMKSLREEMKKAFIDDSSESELKRIHSELEAAHDEMTSHKLEKLIFMKKTLTQEQRQKFMDMKKNRFEKRRK
;
A
#
# COMPACT_ATOMS: atom_id res chain seq x y z
N MET A 1 -41.49 -49.24 5.30
CA MET A 1 -41.42 -49.89 3.97
C MET A 1 -40.77 -48.93 2.99
N LYS A 2 -39.77 -49.42 2.26
CA LYS A 2 -38.96 -48.67 1.29
C LYS A 2 -39.68 -48.63 -0.06
N LEU A 3 -39.94 -47.45 -0.61
CA LEU A 3 -40.29 -47.18 -2.02
C LEU A 3 -40.01 -45.68 -2.23
N THR A 4 -39.36 -45.15 -3.26
CA THR A 4 -38.70 -45.65 -4.47
C THR A 4 -37.88 -44.46 -4.98
N LYS A 5 -36.73 -44.75 -5.59
CA LYS A 5 -35.81 -43.76 -6.17
C LYS A 5 -36.49 -43.01 -7.33
N LEU A 6 -36.39 -41.68 -7.35
CA LEU A 6 -36.39 -40.93 -8.61
C LEU A 6 -35.22 -39.95 -8.60
N ILE A 7 -34.37 -40.16 -9.59
CA ILE A 7 -33.15 -39.43 -9.93
C ILE A 7 -33.56 -38.11 -10.57
N ILE A 8 -33.11 -36.98 -10.02
CA ILE A 8 -32.83 -35.78 -10.83
C ILE A 8 -31.43 -35.30 -10.46
N PHE A 9 -30.51 -35.75 -11.29
CA PHE A 9 -29.14 -35.27 -11.41
C PHE A 9 -29.22 -33.86 -12.01
N MET A 10 -29.01 -32.82 -11.19
CA MET A 10 -28.83 -31.45 -11.68
C MET A 10 -27.44 -30.96 -11.33
N THR A 11 -26.45 -31.45 -12.08
CA THR A 11 -25.20 -30.74 -12.30
C THR A 11 -25.48 -29.50 -13.13
N PHE A 12 -25.27 -28.32 -12.56
CA PHE A 12 -24.66 -27.23 -13.31
C PHE A 12 -23.50 -26.69 -12.48
N LEU A 13 -22.30 -27.00 -12.96
CA LEU A 13 -21.10 -26.24 -12.69
C LEU A 13 -21.41 -24.75 -12.89
N THR A 14 -21.27 -23.94 -11.84
CA THR A 14 -20.85 -22.55 -12.01
C THR A 14 -19.43 -22.44 -11.52
N LEU A 15 -18.56 -22.51 -12.52
CA LEU A 15 -17.17 -22.12 -12.56
C LEU A 15 -16.87 -20.86 -11.71
N SER A 16 -15.85 -21.01 -10.87
CA SER A 16 -14.77 -20.05 -10.64
C SER A 16 -15.12 -18.55 -10.53
N SER A 17 -15.30 -18.07 -9.30
CA SER A 17 -14.94 -16.69 -8.93
C SER A 17 -13.48 -16.61 -8.48
N GLY A 18 -12.58 -17.25 -9.22
CA GLY A 18 -11.14 -17.20 -9.02
C GLY A 18 -10.46 -16.46 -10.15
N ALA A 19 -10.85 -15.21 -10.42
CA ALA A 19 -10.23 -14.41 -11.48
C ALA A 19 -10.37 -12.90 -11.24
N PHE A 20 -9.92 -12.44 -10.07
CA PHE A 20 -9.38 -11.08 -9.92
C PHE A 20 -8.16 -11.15 -8.99
N ALA A 21 -7.20 -12.01 -9.34
CA ALA A 21 -5.82 -11.76 -8.94
C ALA A 21 -5.27 -10.75 -9.95
N ASP A 22 -5.33 -9.47 -9.57
CA ASP A 22 -4.71 -8.35 -10.29
C ASP A 22 -3.32 -8.74 -10.83
N ASP A 23 -3.21 -8.88 -12.14
CA ASP A 23 -1.95 -8.97 -12.89
C ASP A 23 -1.26 -7.59 -12.91
N HIS A 24 -0.91 -7.09 -11.73
CA HIS A 24 -0.22 -5.82 -11.50
C HIS A 24 1.08 -6.01 -10.70
N GLY A 25 1.67 -7.21 -10.79
CA GLY A 25 2.86 -7.63 -10.06
C GLY A 25 4.18 -7.28 -10.74
N GLU A 26 4.29 -7.51 -12.06
CA GLU A 26 5.58 -7.43 -12.78
C GLU A 26 6.17 -6.01 -12.79
N HIS A 27 5.36 -4.99 -13.08
CA HIS A 27 5.86 -3.62 -13.16
C HIS A 27 6.37 -3.06 -11.82
N LYS A 28 5.86 -3.53 -10.68
CA LYS A 28 6.26 -3.05 -9.35
C LYS A 28 7.59 -3.63 -8.89
N GLN A 29 7.91 -4.87 -9.26
CA GLN A 29 9.22 -5.45 -8.95
C GLN A 29 10.35 -4.74 -9.71
N GLY A 30 10.14 -4.43 -11.00
CA GLY A 30 11.15 -3.77 -11.82
C GLY A 30 11.60 -2.41 -11.28
N ARG A 31 10.69 -1.59 -10.75
CA ARG A 31 11.04 -0.27 -10.19
C ARG A 31 11.84 -0.35 -8.89
N PHE A 32 11.60 -1.38 -8.08
CA PHE A 32 12.40 -1.60 -6.88
C PHE A 32 13.79 -2.12 -7.24
N LYS A 33 13.86 -3.11 -8.12
CA LYS A 33 15.13 -3.67 -8.60
C LYS A 33 16.04 -2.58 -9.18
N LYS A 34 15.52 -1.75 -10.10
CA LYS A 34 16.23 -0.58 -10.65
C LYS A 34 16.71 0.41 -9.58
N ALA A 35 15.95 0.56 -8.50
CA ALA A 35 16.34 1.45 -7.40
C ALA A 35 17.43 0.87 -6.49
N MET A 36 17.49 -0.46 -6.36
CA MET A 36 18.55 -1.15 -5.61
C MET A 36 19.85 -1.22 -6.41
N GLU A 37 19.76 -1.53 -7.71
CA GLU A 37 20.89 -1.49 -8.64
C GLU A 37 21.52 -0.10 -8.67
N ALA A 38 20.69 0.96 -8.74
CA ALA A 38 21.18 2.32 -8.68
C ALA A 38 21.87 2.67 -7.35
N LEU A 39 21.64 1.95 -6.25
CA LEU A 39 22.32 2.21 -4.97
C LEU A 39 23.55 1.34 -4.76
N GLU A 40 23.85 0.41 -5.68
CA GLU A 40 25.01 -0.48 -5.59
C GLU A 40 25.09 -1.17 -4.22
N LEU A 41 23.94 -1.71 -3.77
CA LEU A 41 23.83 -2.34 -2.47
C LEU A 41 24.61 -3.66 -2.44
N ASN A 42 25.30 -3.91 -1.34
CA ASN A 42 25.82 -5.24 -1.06
C ASN A 42 24.69 -6.21 -0.67
N GLN A 43 25.00 -7.51 -0.58
CA GLN A 43 24.00 -8.55 -0.32
C GLN A 43 23.30 -8.37 1.04
N GLU A 44 24.04 -8.04 2.09
CA GLU A 44 23.52 -7.85 3.45
C GLU A 44 22.55 -6.65 3.52
N GLN A 45 22.93 -5.53 2.90
CA GLN A 45 22.08 -4.34 2.78
C GLN A 45 20.80 -4.66 2.00
N LEU A 46 20.91 -5.42 0.92
CA LEU A 46 19.79 -5.80 0.07
C LEU A 46 18.80 -6.68 0.83
N GLU A 47 19.28 -7.68 1.56
CA GLU A 47 18.47 -8.56 2.41
C GLU A 47 17.74 -7.77 3.50
N SER A 48 18.49 -6.93 4.23
CA SER A 48 17.93 -6.04 5.26
C SER A 48 16.79 -5.17 4.70
N ILE A 49 16.98 -4.56 3.53
CA ILE A 49 15.96 -3.72 2.89
C ILE A 49 14.76 -4.56 2.43
N LYS A 50 14.97 -5.78 1.94
CA LYS A 50 13.87 -6.67 1.51
C LYS A 50 13.01 -7.07 2.72
N GLU A 51 13.62 -7.45 3.83
CA GLU A 51 12.92 -7.82 5.06
C GLU A 51 12.13 -6.67 5.63
N PHE A 52 12.75 -5.49 5.76
CA PHE A 52 12.07 -4.28 6.20
C PHE A 52 10.85 -3.98 5.31
N ARG A 53 10.98 -4.10 3.99
CA ARG A 53 9.84 -3.88 3.08
C ARG A 53 8.74 -4.92 3.23
N LYS A 54 9.08 -6.18 3.46
CA LYS A 54 8.11 -7.26 3.67
C LYS A 54 7.29 -6.98 4.93
N ALA A 55 7.95 -6.61 6.02
CA ALA A 55 7.31 -6.24 7.29
C ALA A 55 6.37 -5.03 7.16
N GLN A 56 6.67 -4.09 6.25
CA GLN A 56 5.89 -2.85 6.08
C GLN A 56 4.82 -2.92 4.97
N LYS A 57 4.72 -4.02 4.21
CA LYS A 57 3.85 -4.11 3.02
C LYS A 57 2.36 -4.03 3.37
N GLY A 58 1.94 -4.68 4.46
CA GLY A 58 0.54 -4.70 4.91
C GLY A 58 0.06 -3.31 5.34
N LYS A 59 0.80 -2.69 6.27
CA LYS A 59 0.50 -1.37 6.85
C LYS A 59 0.31 -0.30 5.78
N LYS A 60 1.15 -0.28 4.74
CA LYS A 60 1.03 0.70 3.66
C LYS A 60 -0.29 0.61 2.89
N THR A 61 -0.79 -0.61 2.68
CA THR A 61 -2.01 -0.84 1.90
C THR A 61 -3.23 -0.42 2.71
N GLU A 62 -3.24 -0.76 3.99
CA GLU A 62 -4.29 -0.39 4.94
C GLU A 62 -4.38 1.14 5.09
N HIS A 63 -3.25 1.82 5.25
CA HIS A 63 -3.20 3.28 5.33
C HIS A 63 -3.78 3.98 4.11
N PHE A 64 -3.45 3.48 2.91
CA PHE A 64 -4.00 4.06 1.69
C PHE A 64 -5.52 3.86 1.60
N LYS A 65 -6.02 2.68 1.99
CA LYS A 65 -7.46 2.39 2.03
C LYS A 65 -8.17 3.29 3.06
N LYS A 66 -7.62 3.43 4.27
CA LYS A 66 -8.17 4.29 5.32
C LYS A 66 -8.25 5.75 4.87
N MET A 67 -7.15 6.31 4.36
CA MET A 67 -7.14 7.68 3.83
C MET A 67 -8.11 7.89 2.67
N LYS A 68 -8.28 6.89 1.79
CA LYS A 68 -9.27 6.98 0.71
C LYS A 68 -10.69 6.99 1.27
N SER A 69 -10.99 6.06 2.18
CA SER A 69 -12.30 5.94 2.83
C SER A 69 -12.69 7.24 3.53
N LEU A 70 -11.83 7.79 4.38
CA LEU A 70 -12.10 9.03 5.12
C LEU A 70 -12.32 10.24 4.21
N ARG A 71 -11.64 10.30 3.07
CA ARG A 71 -11.87 11.37 2.09
C ARG A 71 -13.21 11.24 1.39
N GLU A 72 -13.62 10.03 1.05
CA GLU A 72 -14.95 9.80 0.46
C GLU A 72 -16.05 10.04 1.51
N GLU A 73 -15.82 9.66 2.76
CA GLU A 73 -16.71 9.95 3.89
C GLU A 73 -16.86 11.45 4.11
N MET A 74 -15.76 12.21 4.12
CA MET A 74 -15.79 13.68 4.21
C MET A 74 -16.61 14.30 3.06
N LYS A 75 -16.39 13.85 1.82
CA LYS A 75 -17.15 14.34 0.66
C LYS A 75 -18.64 14.06 0.82
N LYS A 76 -18.99 12.84 1.25
CA LYS A 76 -20.37 12.44 1.46
C LYS A 76 -21.02 13.27 2.57
N ALA A 77 -20.35 13.39 3.73
CA ALA A 77 -20.82 14.19 4.85
C ALA A 77 -21.07 15.66 4.45
N PHE A 78 -20.21 16.22 3.59
CA PHE A 78 -20.38 17.57 3.06
C PHE A 78 -21.59 17.69 2.11
N ILE A 79 -21.80 16.71 1.22
CA ILE A 79 -22.95 16.69 0.28
C ILE A 79 -24.27 16.50 1.04
N ASP A 80 -24.26 15.67 2.07
CA ASP A 80 -25.44 15.31 2.87
C ASP A 80 -25.78 16.37 3.95
N ASP A 81 -25.12 17.53 3.94
CA ASP A 81 -25.26 18.61 4.94
C ASP A 81 -25.13 18.11 6.39
N SER A 82 -24.15 17.23 6.62
CA SER A 82 -23.85 16.71 7.95
C SER A 82 -23.39 17.82 8.89
N SER A 83 -23.63 17.63 10.18
CA SER A 83 -23.25 18.61 11.20
C SER A 83 -21.75 18.95 11.17
N GLU A 84 -21.41 20.17 11.58
CA GLU A 84 -20.02 20.60 11.74
C GLU A 84 -19.21 19.65 12.64
N SER A 85 -19.85 19.09 13.68
CA SER A 85 -19.19 18.14 14.59
C SER A 85 -18.74 16.86 13.88
N GLU A 86 -19.52 16.39 12.91
CA GLU A 86 -19.20 15.20 12.12
C GLU A 86 -18.06 15.47 11.13
N LEU A 87 -18.08 16.63 10.46
CA LEU A 87 -16.97 17.05 9.60
C LEU A 87 -15.67 17.17 10.40
N LYS A 88 -15.71 17.73 11.61
CA LYS A 88 -14.55 17.83 12.50
C LYS A 88 -14.03 16.45 12.92
N ARG A 89 -14.92 15.50 13.24
CA ARG A 89 -14.53 14.11 13.57
C ARG A 89 -13.76 13.47 12.42
N ILE A 90 -14.30 13.51 11.20
CA ILE A 90 -13.65 12.93 10.01
C ILE A 90 -12.31 13.63 9.74
N HIS A 91 -12.23 14.95 9.95
CA HIS A 91 -10.98 15.69 9.82
C HIS A 91 -9.91 15.22 10.82
N SER A 92 -10.25 15.09 12.11
CA SER A 92 -9.32 14.57 13.11
C SER A 92 -8.83 13.16 12.79
N GLU A 93 -9.68 12.31 12.23
CA GLU A 93 -9.27 10.97 11.77
C GLU A 93 -8.33 11.02 10.56
N LEU A 94 -8.52 11.98 9.64
CA LEU A 94 -7.60 12.24 8.54
C LEU A 94 -6.22 12.72 9.04
N GLU A 95 -6.19 13.61 10.03
CA GLU A 95 -4.95 14.08 10.66
C GLU A 95 -4.20 12.93 11.32
N ALA A 96 -4.89 12.13 12.16
CA ALA A 96 -4.29 10.98 12.81
C ALA A 96 -3.69 9.97 11.79
N ALA A 97 -4.43 9.67 10.71
CA ALA A 97 -3.93 8.79 9.65
C ALA A 97 -2.76 9.42 8.87
N HIS A 98 -2.73 10.75 8.72
CA HIS A 98 -1.62 11.47 8.09
C HIS A 98 -0.35 11.43 8.96
N ASP A 99 -0.50 11.60 10.28
CA ASP A 99 0.61 11.57 11.23
C ASP A 99 1.24 10.20 11.34
N GLU A 100 0.42 9.15 11.33
CA GLU A 100 0.90 7.77 11.27
C GLU A 100 1.72 7.53 9.99
N MET A 101 1.24 8.00 8.83
CA MET A 101 1.99 7.93 7.58
C MET A 101 3.32 8.70 7.67
N THR A 102 3.33 9.86 8.32
CA THR A 102 4.56 10.66 8.49
C THR A 102 5.56 9.98 9.40
N SER A 103 5.09 9.36 10.47
CA SER A 103 5.89 8.52 11.37
C SER A 103 6.54 7.34 10.62
N HIS A 104 5.77 6.62 9.80
CA HIS A 104 6.33 5.55 8.96
C HIS A 104 7.36 6.02 7.93
N LYS A 105 7.20 7.24 7.38
CA LYS A 105 8.22 7.82 6.49
C LYS A 105 9.52 8.09 7.25
N LEU A 106 9.43 8.56 8.50
CA LEU A 106 10.58 8.79 9.36
C LEU A 106 11.27 7.48 9.75
N GLU A 107 10.52 6.48 10.20
CA GLU A 107 11.05 5.13 10.52
C GLU A 107 11.85 4.56 9.35
N LYS A 108 11.29 4.68 8.13
CA LYS A 108 12.00 4.28 6.91
C LYS A 108 13.29 5.07 6.73
N LEU A 109 13.30 6.39 6.92
CA LEU A 109 14.52 7.18 6.78
C LEU A 109 15.59 6.77 7.79
N ILE A 110 15.20 6.52 9.04
CA ILE A 110 16.09 6.02 10.09
C ILE A 110 16.67 4.66 9.69
N PHE A 111 15.83 3.74 9.21
CA PHE A 111 16.28 2.44 8.74
C PHE A 111 17.28 2.55 7.57
N MET A 112 16.97 3.34 6.55
CA MET A 112 17.88 3.57 5.43
C MET A 112 19.19 4.22 5.92
N LYS A 113 19.14 5.14 6.88
CA LYS A 113 20.34 5.77 7.45
C LYS A 113 21.27 4.77 8.13
N LYS A 114 20.71 3.76 8.80
CA LYS A 114 21.49 2.70 9.46
C LYS A 114 22.07 1.69 8.47
N THR A 115 21.40 1.48 7.33
CA THR A 115 21.78 0.44 6.34
C THR A 115 22.73 0.96 5.27
N LEU A 116 22.58 2.22 4.85
CA LEU A 116 23.29 2.78 3.70
C LEU A 116 24.53 3.58 4.11
N THR A 117 25.55 3.59 3.25
CA THR A 117 26.71 4.49 3.37
C THR A 117 26.32 5.95 3.13
N GLN A 118 27.23 6.90 3.39
CA GLN A 118 26.97 8.32 3.13
C GLN A 118 26.65 8.62 1.66
N GLU A 119 27.43 8.08 0.74
CA GLU A 119 27.23 8.26 -0.70
C GLU A 119 25.90 7.65 -1.18
N GLN A 120 25.59 6.45 -0.71
CA GLN A 120 24.31 5.80 -0.99
C GLN A 120 23.12 6.59 -0.43
N ARG A 121 23.25 7.21 0.75
CA ARG A 121 22.22 8.09 1.32
C ARG A 121 21.98 9.33 0.46
N GLN A 122 23.03 9.94 -0.08
CA GLN A 122 22.91 11.07 -0.98
C GLN A 122 22.15 10.67 -2.26
N LYS A 123 22.59 9.60 -2.92
CA LYS A 123 21.95 9.06 -4.13
C LYS A 123 20.48 8.68 -3.87
N PHE A 124 20.17 8.09 -2.71
CA PHE A 124 18.81 7.78 -2.30
C PHE A 124 17.92 9.03 -2.19
N MET A 125 18.43 10.15 -1.66
CA MET A 125 17.70 11.41 -1.55
C MET A 125 17.47 12.05 -2.92
N ASP A 126 18.47 12.05 -3.79
CA ASP A 126 18.36 12.58 -5.15
C ASP A 126 17.30 11.83 -5.97
N MET A 127 17.30 10.49 -5.87
CA MET A 127 16.25 9.66 -6.46
C MET A 127 14.85 9.98 -5.91
N LYS A 128 14.74 10.37 -4.64
CA LYS A 128 13.46 10.77 -4.03
C LYS A 128 12.98 12.12 -4.58
N LYS A 129 13.88 13.09 -4.73
CA LYS A 129 13.62 14.41 -5.31
C LYS A 129 13.15 14.30 -6.77
N ASN A 130 13.89 13.56 -7.61
CA ASN A 130 13.56 13.39 -9.03
C ASN A 130 12.18 12.74 -9.23
N ARG A 131 11.78 11.82 -8.35
CA ARG A 131 10.42 11.22 -8.40
C ARG A 131 9.32 12.21 -8.04
N PHE A 132 9.60 13.17 -7.15
CA PHE A 132 8.63 14.19 -6.77
C PHE A 132 8.46 15.22 -7.88
N GLU A 133 9.54 15.67 -8.50
CA GLU A 133 9.50 16.62 -9.63
C GLU A 133 8.76 16.03 -10.84
N LYS A 134 9.01 14.76 -11.18
CA LYS A 134 8.28 14.06 -12.27
C LYS A 134 6.77 13.92 -12.03
N ARG A 135 6.29 14.08 -10.79
CA ARG A 135 4.85 14.02 -10.48
C ARG A 135 4.18 15.40 -10.47
N ARG A 136 4.97 16.47 -10.45
CA ARG A 136 4.49 17.86 -10.49
C ARG A 136 4.45 18.43 -11.91
N LYS A 137 5.24 17.83 -12.82
CA LYS A 137 5.10 17.99 -14.27
C LYS A 137 3.97 17.09 -14.76
#